data_AF-A0AA87W7T3-F1
#
_entry.id   AF-A0AA87W7T3-F1
#
_cell.length_a   1.000
_cell.length_b   1.000
_cell.length_c   1.000
_cell.angle_alpha   90.00
_cell.angle_beta   90.00
_cell.angle_gamma   90.00
#
_symmetry.space_group_name_H-M   'P 1'
#
loop_
_entity.id
_entity.type
_entity.pdbx_description
1 polymer ?
#
loop_
_entity_poly.entity_id
_entity_poly.type
_entity_poly.pdbx_seq_one_letter_code
_entity_poly.pdbx_strand_id
1 'polypeptide(L)'
;MELFGTVIRSSKWDVKEIPVCWENLNPHDQKYAELVRKAVAETWESAAQGGVWFAKTWPACKEGAAGVHVRIADEGAHTDVVGKYLDGKSSGMTLNFSFNHWSKGCINKREFCIRAVAVHEFGHALGFTHEQNRDDAPEQCRNEKFSGSVGDYKVTKYDPNSIMNYCNPAWNGSGQLSPLDIAAVRTFYPS
;
A
#
# COMPACT_ATOMS: atom_id res chain seq x y z
N MET A 1 16.44 -21.32 -6.40
CA MET A 1 16.25 -19.85 -6.29
C MET A 1 14.82 -19.69 -5.79
N GLU A 2 14.63 -19.32 -4.52
CA GLU A 2 13.30 -19.40 -3.92
C GLU A 2 12.38 -18.30 -4.47
N LEU A 3 11.16 -18.71 -4.81
CA LEU A 3 10.08 -17.93 -5.38
C LEU A 3 8.84 -17.99 -4.47
N PHE A 4 7.95 -17.03 -4.64
CA PHE A 4 7.83 -16.01 -3.62
C PHE A 4 6.78 -14.91 -4.03
N GLY A 5 6.67 -13.77 -3.34
CA GLY A 5 5.62 -12.72 -3.17
C GLY A 5 5.43 -11.69 -4.28
N THR A 6 4.20 -11.31 -4.60
CA THR A 6 3.92 -10.83 -5.95
C THR A 6 4.16 -9.32 -6.15
N VAL A 7 5.08 -8.96 -7.06
CA VAL A 7 5.35 -7.58 -7.51
C VAL A 7 5.34 -7.49 -9.04
N ILE A 8 5.21 -6.28 -9.60
CA ILE A 8 5.58 -6.02 -11.00
C ILE A 8 7.03 -5.52 -11.02
N ARG A 9 7.97 -6.26 -11.61
CA ARG A 9 9.40 -5.91 -11.59
C ARG A 9 9.69 -4.54 -12.17
N SER A 10 9.01 -4.19 -13.26
CA SER A 10 9.17 -2.90 -13.94
C SER A 10 8.54 -1.72 -13.19
N SER A 11 7.73 -1.95 -12.15
CA SER A 11 7.15 -0.88 -11.32
C SER A 11 8.07 -0.43 -10.18
N LYS A 12 9.23 -1.06 -9.98
CA LYS A 12 10.19 -0.64 -8.96
C LYS A 12 10.58 0.83 -9.14
N TRP A 13 10.53 1.62 -8.06
CA TRP A 13 11.06 2.98 -8.05
C TRP A 13 12.59 2.99 -8.23
N ASP A 14 13.05 3.90 -9.09
CA ASP A 14 14.49 4.10 -9.34
C ASP A 14 15.11 5.09 -8.33
N VAL A 15 14.27 5.78 -7.55
CA VAL A 15 14.65 6.65 -6.43
C VAL A 15 14.44 5.95 -5.10
N LYS A 16 15.25 6.31 -4.09
CA LYS A 16 15.06 5.83 -2.71
C LYS A 16 14.05 6.64 -1.92
N GLU A 17 14.03 7.97 -2.09
CA GLU A 17 13.01 8.85 -1.50
C GLU A 17 11.88 9.05 -2.51
N ILE A 18 10.72 8.45 -2.23
CA ILE A 18 9.53 8.59 -3.07
C ILE A 18 8.75 9.83 -2.60
N PRO A 19 8.55 10.86 -3.44
CA PRO A 19 7.73 12.00 -3.07
C PRO A 19 6.27 11.58 -2.87
N VAL A 20 5.56 12.26 -1.98
CA VAL A 20 4.12 12.07 -1.76
C VAL A 20 3.50 13.44 -1.54
N CYS A 21 2.31 13.66 -2.09
CA CYS A 21 1.53 14.88 -1.88
C CYS A 21 0.05 14.58 -1.73
N TRP A 22 -0.70 15.52 -1.16
CA TRP A 22 -2.15 15.42 -1.00
C TRP A 22 -2.88 16.30 -2.01
N GLU A 23 -3.84 15.73 -2.74
CA GLU A 23 -4.63 16.50 -3.73
C GLU A 23 -5.65 17.42 -3.06
N ASN A 24 -6.28 16.96 -1.96
CA ASN A 24 -7.44 17.62 -1.34
C ASN A 24 -7.48 17.50 0.20
N LEU A 25 -6.32 17.48 0.87
CA LEU A 25 -6.25 17.39 2.33
C LEU A 25 -6.84 18.64 3.01
N ASN A 26 -7.90 18.46 3.78
CA ASN A 26 -8.49 19.51 4.60
C ASN A 26 -7.82 19.60 5.98
N PRO A 27 -7.82 20.78 6.63
CA PRO A 27 -7.27 20.93 7.98
C PRO A 27 -7.86 19.99 9.05
N HIS A 28 -9.12 19.56 8.89
CA HIS A 28 -9.77 18.60 9.80
C HIS A 28 -9.24 17.16 9.66
N ASP A 29 -8.68 16.83 8.49
CA ASP A 29 -8.13 15.52 8.15
C ASP A 29 -6.64 15.39 8.50
N GLN A 30 -5.99 16.49 8.90
CA GLN A 30 -4.55 16.56 9.22
C GLN A 30 -4.09 15.46 10.18
N LYS A 31 -4.87 15.17 11.24
CA LYS A 31 -4.56 14.11 12.20
C LYS A 31 -4.55 12.70 11.58
N TYR A 32 -5.35 12.48 10.54
CA TYR A 32 -5.39 11.21 9.81
C TYR A 32 -4.25 11.14 8.78
N ALA A 33 -3.92 12.24 8.11
CA ALA A 33 -2.72 12.33 7.27
C ALA A 33 -1.44 12.04 8.06
N GLU A 34 -1.34 12.55 9.30
CA GLU A 34 -0.23 12.23 10.21
C GLU A 34 -0.23 10.77 10.65
N LEU A 35 -1.40 10.18 10.90
CA LEU A 35 -1.56 8.76 11.21
C LEU A 35 -1.13 7.86 10.04
N VAL A 36 -1.50 8.20 8.80
CA VAL A 36 -1.08 7.52 7.57
C VAL A 36 0.44 7.57 7.45
N ARG A 37 1.05 8.76 7.51
CA ARG A 37 2.51 8.93 7.40
C ARG A 37 3.25 8.16 8.50
N LYS A 38 2.74 8.18 9.74
CA LYS A 38 3.30 7.42 10.87
C LYS A 38 3.19 5.91 10.65
N ALA A 39 2.04 5.43 10.16
CA ALA A 39 1.81 4.02 9.88
C ALA A 39 2.80 3.48 8.84
N VAL A 40 3.00 4.20 7.74
CA VAL A 40 3.94 3.85 6.66
C VAL A 40 5.39 3.83 7.17
N ALA A 41 5.78 4.83 7.96
CA ALA A 41 7.12 4.91 8.54
C ALA A 41 7.42 3.75 9.52
N GLU A 42 6.46 3.43 10.40
CA GLU A 42 6.59 2.33 11.38
C GLU A 42 6.57 0.94 10.73
N THR A 43 6.08 0.82 9.49
CA THR A 43 5.95 -0.45 8.77
C THR A 43 6.96 -0.55 7.63
N TRP A 44 6.63 -0.04 6.45
CA TRP A 44 7.42 -0.23 5.23
C TRP A 44 8.81 0.42 5.29
N GLU A 45 8.93 1.65 5.76
CA GLU A 45 10.24 2.35 5.80
C GLU A 45 11.20 1.68 6.80
N SER A 46 10.68 1.36 8.00
CA SER A 46 11.36 0.56 9.03
C SER A 46 11.78 -0.81 8.51
N ALA A 47 10.89 -1.51 7.79
CA ALA A 47 11.17 -2.81 7.19
C ALA A 47 12.21 -2.73 6.07
N ALA A 48 12.19 -1.69 5.24
CA ALA A 48 13.09 -1.50 4.10
C ALA A 48 14.53 -1.14 4.47
N GLN A 49 14.82 -0.77 5.72
CA GLN A 49 16.19 -0.52 6.22
C GLN A 49 17.01 0.46 5.35
N GLY A 50 16.38 1.49 4.80
CA GLY A 50 17.04 2.48 3.93
C GLY A 50 17.24 2.05 2.46
N GLY A 51 16.62 0.95 2.04
CA GLY A 51 16.48 0.61 0.61
C GLY A 51 15.49 1.52 -0.12
N VAL A 52 14.40 1.93 0.56
CA VAL A 52 13.38 2.87 0.08
C VAL A 52 12.66 3.53 1.27
N TRP A 53 12.17 4.75 1.10
CA TRP A 53 11.33 5.50 2.05
C TRP A 53 10.44 6.51 1.31
N PHE A 54 9.40 7.01 1.96
CA PHE A 54 8.59 8.11 1.43
C PHE A 54 9.08 9.44 1.99
N ALA A 55 8.84 10.53 1.26
CA ALA A 55 9.33 11.85 1.64
C ALA A 55 8.86 12.24 3.06
N LYS A 56 9.72 12.88 3.84
CA LYS A 56 9.44 13.18 5.27
C LYS A 56 8.20 14.07 5.48
N THR A 57 7.89 14.90 4.50
CA THR A 57 6.76 15.86 4.51
C THR A 57 5.94 15.70 3.26
N TRP A 58 4.62 15.57 3.39
CA TRP A 58 3.69 15.43 2.27
C TRP A 58 2.89 16.73 2.13
N PRO A 59 3.29 17.68 1.25
CA PRO A 59 2.57 18.93 1.05
C PRO A 59 1.29 18.73 0.24
N ALA A 60 0.54 19.81 0.01
CA ALA A 60 -0.45 19.83 -1.05
C ALA A 60 0.23 19.60 -2.42
N CYS A 61 -0.42 18.84 -3.31
CA CYS A 61 0.08 18.61 -4.65
C CYS A 61 0.14 19.93 -5.44
N LYS A 62 1.17 20.04 -6.28
CA LYS A 62 1.35 21.14 -7.24
C LYS A 62 1.22 20.57 -8.65
N GLU A 63 0.93 21.43 -9.61
CA GLU A 63 1.01 21.07 -11.03
C GLU A 63 2.40 20.50 -11.35
N GLY A 64 2.44 19.33 -12.00
CA GLY A 64 3.68 18.62 -12.32
C GLY A 64 4.47 18.07 -11.11
N ALA A 65 3.86 17.97 -9.91
CA ALA A 65 4.52 17.33 -8.77
C ALA A 65 4.80 15.85 -9.08
N ALA A 66 6.02 15.39 -8.79
CA ALA A 66 6.40 13.98 -8.89
C ALA A 66 5.89 13.17 -7.68
N GLY A 67 5.99 11.85 -7.77
CA GLY A 67 5.68 10.88 -6.72
C GLY A 67 4.19 10.53 -6.63
N VAL A 68 3.78 10.02 -5.47
CA VAL A 68 2.42 9.51 -5.22
C VAL A 68 1.48 10.66 -4.88
N HIS A 69 0.43 10.85 -5.69
CA HIS A 69 -0.64 11.81 -5.42
C HIS A 69 -1.77 11.10 -4.67
N VAL A 70 -2.03 11.55 -3.43
CA VAL A 70 -3.01 10.93 -2.55
C VAL A 70 -4.26 11.80 -2.46
N ARG A 71 -5.39 11.22 -2.87
CA ARG A 71 -6.74 11.78 -2.75
C ARG A 71 -7.44 11.21 -1.52
N ILE A 72 -8.23 12.05 -0.85
CA ILE A 72 -9.14 11.62 0.22
C ILE A 72 -10.57 11.63 -0.34
N ALA A 73 -11.25 10.48 -0.27
CA ALA A 73 -12.64 10.34 -0.72
C ALA A 73 -13.39 9.25 0.06
N ASP A 74 -14.72 9.38 0.18
CA ASP A 74 -15.56 8.41 0.90
C ASP A 74 -16.00 7.25 0.00
N GLU A 75 -15.02 6.54 -0.54
CA GLU A 75 -15.17 5.42 -1.45
C GLU A 75 -14.29 4.23 -1.00
N GLY A 76 -14.17 3.19 -1.82
CA GLY A 76 -13.21 2.12 -1.56
C GLY A 76 -11.79 2.67 -1.71
N ALA A 77 -10.94 2.51 -0.70
CA ALA A 77 -9.53 2.84 -0.85
C ALA A 77 -8.88 1.92 -1.90
N HIS A 78 -7.98 2.49 -2.70
CA HIS A 78 -7.31 1.80 -3.80
C HIS A 78 -6.09 2.58 -4.29
N THR A 79 -5.29 1.90 -5.11
CA THR A 79 -4.26 2.47 -5.97
C THR A 79 -4.58 2.07 -7.41
N ASP A 80 -4.57 3.03 -8.32
CA ASP A 80 -4.90 2.81 -9.74
C ASP A 80 -3.89 1.91 -10.45
N VAL A 81 -2.63 2.01 -10.03
CA VAL A 81 -1.47 1.30 -10.55
C VAL A 81 -0.45 1.12 -9.42
N VAL A 82 0.50 0.21 -9.60
CA VAL A 82 1.51 -0.10 -8.57
C VAL A 82 2.86 0.57 -8.86
N GLY A 83 3.63 0.85 -7.82
CA GLY A 83 5.02 1.33 -7.93
C GLY A 83 5.14 2.69 -8.64
N LYS A 84 6.25 2.89 -9.37
CA LYS A 84 6.56 4.14 -10.09
C LYS A 84 5.58 4.51 -11.20
N TYR A 85 4.64 3.65 -11.56
CA TYR A 85 3.54 4.03 -12.45
C TYR A 85 2.57 5.03 -11.81
N LEU A 86 2.65 5.23 -10.48
CA LEU A 86 1.96 6.28 -9.75
C LEU A 86 2.61 7.68 -9.92
N ASP A 87 3.83 7.78 -10.46
CA ASP A 87 4.59 9.04 -10.51
C ASP A 87 3.84 10.13 -11.28
N GLY A 88 3.45 11.19 -10.57
CA GLY A 88 2.70 12.33 -11.13
C GLY A 88 1.25 12.02 -11.53
N LYS A 89 0.75 10.81 -11.23
CA LYS A 89 -0.59 10.39 -11.63
C LYS A 89 -1.64 10.93 -10.66
N SER A 90 -2.48 11.86 -11.15
CA SER A 90 -3.60 12.40 -10.37
C SER A 90 -4.54 11.28 -9.90
N SER A 91 -4.96 11.41 -8.64
CA SER A 91 -5.70 10.44 -7.84
C SER A 91 -5.12 9.01 -7.88
N GLY A 92 -3.80 8.86 -8.10
CA GLY A 92 -3.14 7.57 -8.22
C GLY A 92 -3.30 6.68 -7.00
N MET A 93 -3.44 7.28 -5.80
CA MET A 93 -3.91 6.61 -4.59
C MET A 93 -5.13 7.34 -4.03
N THR A 94 -6.17 6.60 -3.66
CA THR A 94 -7.32 7.11 -2.92
C THR A 94 -7.41 6.46 -1.54
N LEU A 95 -7.50 7.26 -0.49
CA LEU A 95 -7.72 6.84 0.89
C LEU A 95 -9.08 7.32 1.41
N ASN A 96 -9.73 6.52 2.25
CA ASN A 96 -10.98 6.89 2.91
C ASN A 96 -10.74 7.19 4.39
N PHE A 97 -11.11 8.39 4.84
CA PHE A 97 -11.00 8.81 6.25
C PHE A 97 -12.35 8.86 6.99
N SER A 98 -13.49 8.72 6.30
CA SER A 98 -14.83 8.81 6.90
C SER A 98 -15.53 7.45 7.05
N PHE A 99 -15.42 6.58 6.04
CA PHE A 99 -16.05 5.25 5.96
C PHE A 99 -17.59 5.28 6.02
N ASN A 100 -18.24 6.36 5.54
CA ASN A 100 -19.71 6.41 5.61
C ASN A 100 -20.35 5.56 4.52
N HIS A 101 -19.72 5.45 3.35
CA HIS A 101 -20.24 4.68 2.22
C HIS A 101 -19.55 3.32 2.05
N TRP A 102 -18.24 3.24 2.30
CA TRP A 102 -17.45 2.01 2.22
C TRP A 102 -16.95 1.53 3.60
N SER A 103 -16.96 0.22 3.82
CA SER A 103 -16.53 -0.43 5.08
C SER A 103 -17.11 0.22 6.35
N LYS A 104 -18.44 0.35 6.44
CA LYS A 104 -19.14 1.04 7.55
C LYS A 104 -18.75 0.58 8.97
N GLY A 105 -18.26 -0.66 9.14
CA GLY A 105 -17.71 -1.14 10.41
C GLY A 105 -16.49 -0.33 10.91
N CYS A 106 -15.78 0.34 10.01
CA CYS A 106 -14.67 1.23 10.31
C CYS A 106 -15.08 2.58 10.91
N ILE A 107 -16.35 3.00 10.84
CA ILE A 107 -16.80 4.27 11.45
C ILE A 107 -16.44 4.32 12.95
N ASN A 108 -16.64 3.21 13.66
CA ASN A 108 -16.34 3.07 15.09
C ASN A 108 -14.90 2.63 15.40
N LYS A 109 -14.07 2.39 14.37
CA LYS A 109 -12.67 1.93 14.47
C LYS A 109 -11.76 2.71 13.51
N ARG A 110 -12.08 3.98 13.29
CA ARG A 110 -11.59 4.78 12.17
C ARG A 110 -10.07 4.85 12.08
N GLU A 111 -9.39 5.13 13.18
CA GLU A 111 -7.92 5.21 13.20
C GLU A 111 -7.25 3.86 12.89
N PHE A 112 -7.78 2.75 13.42
CA PHE A 112 -7.31 1.41 13.07
C PHE A 112 -7.49 1.12 11.58
N CYS A 113 -8.64 1.44 11.01
CA CYS A 113 -8.89 1.20 9.59
C CYS A 113 -8.03 2.10 8.68
N ILE A 114 -7.86 3.38 9.02
CA ILE A 114 -6.96 4.28 8.28
C ILE A 114 -5.53 3.75 8.31
N ARG A 115 -5.04 3.30 9.48
CA ARG A 115 -3.73 2.64 9.59
C ARG A 115 -3.64 1.41 8.68
N ALA A 116 -4.58 0.47 8.80
CA ALA A 116 -4.49 -0.81 8.11
C ALA A 116 -4.66 -0.70 6.58
N VAL A 117 -5.53 0.20 6.12
CA VAL A 117 -5.70 0.54 4.70
C VAL A 117 -4.45 1.26 4.17
N ALA A 118 -3.93 2.25 4.90
CA ALA A 118 -2.73 2.97 4.47
C ALA A 118 -1.53 2.04 4.25
N VAL A 119 -1.26 1.11 5.18
CA VAL A 119 -0.13 0.19 5.01
C VAL A 119 -0.35 -0.74 3.80
N HIS A 120 -1.60 -1.15 3.50
CA HIS A 120 -1.93 -1.90 2.29
C HIS A 120 -1.67 -1.08 1.00
N GLU A 121 -2.27 0.11 0.87
CA GLU A 121 -2.13 0.94 -0.33
C GLU A 121 -0.68 1.41 -0.55
N PHE A 122 0.08 1.68 0.52
CA PHE A 122 1.49 2.01 0.39
C PHE A 122 2.36 0.78 0.03
N GLY A 123 1.88 -0.44 0.26
CA GLY A 123 2.47 -1.65 -0.31
C GLY A 123 2.33 -1.67 -1.84
N HIS A 124 1.14 -1.35 -2.35
CA HIS A 124 0.94 -1.13 -3.79
C HIS A 124 1.81 0.02 -4.32
N ALA A 125 1.94 1.11 -3.58
CA ALA A 125 2.83 2.21 -3.95
C ALA A 125 4.32 1.81 -4.01
N LEU A 126 4.75 0.77 -3.29
CA LEU A 126 6.09 0.18 -3.42
C LEU A 126 6.23 -0.83 -4.56
N GLY A 127 5.13 -1.21 -5.23
CA GLY A 127 5.13 -2.14 -6.36
C GLY A 127 4.58 -3.54 -6.05
N PHE A 128 4.14 -3.79 -4.81
CA PHE A 128 3.48 -5.04 -4.42
C PHE A 128 2.10 -5.16 -5.06
N THR A 129 1.72 -6.38 -5.40
CA THR A 129 0.40 -6.72 -5.95
C THR A 129 -0.34 -7.63 -4.96
N HIS A 130 -1.61 -7.90 -5.21
CA HIS A 130 -2.42 -8.72 -4.34
C HIS A 130 -1.94 -10.16 -4.24
N GLU A 131 -1.67 -10.62 -3.03
CA GLU A 131 -1.12 -11.96 -2.78
C GLU A 131 -2.12 -13.07 -3.16
N GLN A 132 -3.44 -12.79 -3.12
CA GLN A 132 -4.46 -13.72 -3.63
C GLN A 132 -4.50 -13.86 -5.16
N ASN A 133 -3.83 -12.99 -5.93
CA ASN A 133 -3.82 -13.09 -7.40
C ASN A 133 -2.81 -14.12 -7.91
N ARG A 134 -1.99 -14.70 -7.03
CA ARG A 134 -0.94 -15.66 -7.40
C ARG A 134 -1.53 -17.00 -7.81
N ASP A 135 -0.96 -17.60 -8.84
CA ASP A 135 -1.23 -18.98 -9.30
C ASP A 135 -1.02 -20.07 -8.24
N ASP A 136 -0.24 -19.80 -7.18
CA ASP A 136 0.04 -20.70 -6.05
C ASP A 136 -0.72 -20.34 -4.75
N ALA A 137 -1.58 -19.32 -4.77
CA ALA A 137 -2.55 -19.06 -3.69
C ALA A 137 -3.68 -20.11 -3.70
N PRO A 138 -4.36 -20.41 -2.57
CA PRO A 138 -5.47 -21.36 -2.51
C PRO A 138 -6.57 -21.03 -3.53
N GLU A 139 -7.07 -22.02 -4.27
CA GLU A 139 -8.01 -21.78 -5.38
C GLU A 139 -9.26 -20.98 -4.98
N GLN A 140 -9.87 -21.29 -3.83
CA GLN A 140 -11.00 -20.54 -3.30
C GLN A 140 -10.66 -19.06 -3.10
N CYS A 141 -9.48 -18.78 -2.54
CA CYS A 141 -8.99 -17.42 -2.30
C CYS A 141 -8.81 -16.66 -3.62
N ARG A 142 -8.23 -17.30 -4.64
CA ARG A 142 -8.11 -16.71 -5.99
C ARG A 142 -9.47 -16.40 -6.57
N ASN A 143 -10.36 -17.39 -6.63
CA ASN A 143 -11.64 -17.28 -7.33
C ASN A 143 -12.61 -16.28 -6.68
N GLU A 144 -12.60 -16.15 -5.35
CA GLU A 144 -13.51 -15.25 -4.62
C GLU A 144 -12.97 -13.84 -4.39
N LYS A 145 -11.65 -13.62 -4.43
CA LYS A 145 -11.00 -12.36 -4.00
C LYS A 145 -10.03 -11.75 -5.02
N PHE A 146 -9.96 -12.28 -6.24
CA PHE A 146 -9.16 -11.70 -7.33
C PHE A 146 -9.47 -10.20 -7.52
N SER A 147 -8.44 -9.37 -7.55
CA SER A 147 -8.60 -7.90 -7.69
C SER A 147 -7.33 -7.24 -8.20
N GLY A 148 -7.44 -6.24 -9.08
CA GLY A 148 -6.29 -5.47 -9.57
C GLY A 148 -5.30 -6.28 -10.41
N SER A 149 -4.02 -5.88 -10.37
CA SER A 149 -2.96 -6.46 -11.21
C SER A 149 -2.38 -7.77 -10.67
N VAL A 150 -1.93 -8.64 -11.57
CA VAL A 150 -1.09 -9.82 -11.26
C VAL A 150 0.38 -9.42 -11.41
N GLY A 151 1.24 -9.80 -10.46
CA GLY A 151 2.68 -9.53 -10.55
C GLY A 151 3.41 -10.50 -11.47
N ASP A 152 4.50 -10.01 -12.08
CA ASP A 152 5.40 -10.78 -12.95
C ASP A 152 6.61 -11.38 -12.20
N TYR A 153 6.70 -11.09 -10.90
CA TYR A 153 7.80 -11.50 -10.04
C TYR A 153 7.34 -11.82 -8.63
N LYS A 154 8.13 -12.66 -7.99
CA LYS A 154 7.81 -13.43 -6.82
C LYS A 154 8.99 -13.26 -5.81
N VAL A 155 8.79 -12.54 -4.67
CA VAL A 155 9.76 -11.98 -3.68
C VAL A 155 9.75 -12.50 -2.17
N THR A 156 8.63 -12.92 -1.52
CA THR A 156 8.54 -14.01 -0.46
C THR A 156 7.34 -15.04 -0.52
N LYS A 157 7.46 -16.34 -0.15
CA LYS A 157 6.48 -17.48 -0.44
C LYS A 157 5.00 -17.11 -0.21
N TYR A 158 4.02 -17.70 -0.95
CA TYR A 158 2.59 -17.35 -0.80
C TYR A 158 2.22 -17.19 0.67
N ASP A 159 1.86 -15.97 1.03
CA ASP A 159 1.69 -15.61 2.43
C ASP A 159 0.22 -15.40 2.77
N PRO A 160 -0.41 -16.35 3.49
CA PRO A 160 -1.78 -16.17 3.97
C PRO A 160 -1.91 -15.04 5.00
N ASN A 161 -0.81 -14.55 5.58
CA ASN A 161 -0.80 -13.48 6.58
C ASN A 161 -0.26 -12.14 6.06
N SER A 162 0.03 -12.02 4.76
CA SER A 162 0.51 -10.77 4.17
C SER A 162 -0.54 -9.67 4.30
N ILE A 163 -0.10 -8.43 4.52
CA ILE A 163 -0.99 -7.28 4.46
C ILE A 163 -1.62 -7.10 3.06
N MET A 164 -0.97 -7.61 2.01
CA MET A 164 -1.41 -7.56 0.61
C MET A 164 -2.40 -8.68 0.25
N ASN A 165 -2.86 -9.48 1.22
CA ASN A 165 -3.74 -10.63 0.98
C ASN A 165 -5.17 -10.39 1.47
N TYR A 166 -6.15 -10.38 0.56
CA TYR A 166 -7.59 -10.27 0.92
C TYR A 166 -8.14 -11.51 1.64
N CYS A 167 -7.42 -12.63 1.63
CA CYS A 167 -7.76 -13.85 2.35
C CYS A 167 -7.07 -13.95 3.71
N ASN A 168 -6.38 -12.89 4.16
CA ASN A 168 -5.78 -12.82 5.48
C ASN A 168 -6.86 -12.95 6.56
N PRO A 169 -6.74 -13.90 7.51
CA PRO A 169 -7.73 -14.08 8.57
C PRO A 169 -7.85 -12.83 9.47
N ALA A 170 -6.80 -12.01 9.53
CA ALA A 170 -6.87 -10.65 10.05
C ALA A 170 -7.01 -9.66 8.89
N TRP A 171 -8.12 -8.92 8.84
CA TRP A 171 -8.36 -7.91 7.80
C TRP A 171 -7.19 -6.92 7.69
N ASN A 172 -6.62 -6.80 6.49
CA ASN A 172 -5.40 -6.07 6.17
C ASN A 172 -4.25 -6.31 7.17
N GLY A 173 -4.03 -7.55 7.61
CA GLY A 173 -2.94 -7.92 8.54
C GLY A 173 -3.01 -7.18 9.90
N SER A 174 -4.17 -6.67 10.29
CA SER A 174 -4.31 -5.71 11.41
C SER A 174 -3.45 -4.44 11.30
N GLY A 175 -3.06 -4.04 10.08
CA GLY A 175 -2.16 -2.92 9.83
C GLY A 175 -0.70 -3.19 10.23
N GLN A 176 -0.27 -4.46 10.14
CA GLN A 176 1.09 -4.91 10.38
C GLN A 176 1.61 -5.69 9.17
N LEU A 177 2.92 -5.62 8.94
CA LEU A 177 3.61 -6.43 7.94
C LEU A 177 3.87 -7.82 8.49
N SER A 178 3.68 -8.85 7.68
CA SER A 178 4.15 -10.19 8.00
C SER A 178 5.68 -10.28 7.94
N PRO A 179 6.30 -11.36 8.47
CA PRO A 179 7.71 -11.63 8.24
C PRO A 179 8.08 -11.75 6.75
N LEU A 180 7.14 -12.16 5.91
CA LEU A 180 7.32 -12.32 4.47
C LEU A 180 7.14 -10.99 3.74
N ASP A 181 6.23 -10.11 4.15
CA ASP A 181 6.18 -8.72 3.65
C ASP A 181 7.52 -7.99 3.89
N ILE A 182 8.08 -8.13 5.11
CA ILE A 182 9.36 -7.53 5.51
C ILE A 182 10.52 -8.06 4.68
N ALA A 183 10.61 -9.39 4.48
CA ALA A 183 11.66 -9.96 3.65
C ALA A 183 11.47 -9.64 2.16
N ALA A 184 10.23 -9.41 1.70
CA ALA A 184 9.96 -8.99 0.32
C ALA A 184 10.46 -7.58 0.03
N VAL A 185 10.14 -6.60 0.90
CA VAL A 185 10.60 -5.21 0.69
C VAL A 185 12.12 -5.08 0.73
N ARG A 186 12.81 -5.80 1.63
CA ARG A 186 14.29 -5.83 1.68
C ARG A 186 14.93 -6.44 0.44
N THR A 187 14.27 -7.42 -0.17
CA THR A 187 14.76 -8.08 -1.38
C THR A 187 14.48 -7.24 -2.62
N PHE A 188 13.32 -6.58 -2.68
CA PHE A 188 12.96 -5.72 -3.82
C PHE A 188 13.69 -4.37 -3.78
N TYR A 189 13.85 -3.78 -2.60
CA TYR A 189 14.62 -2.57 -2.31
C TYR A 189 15.75 -2.87 -1.32
N PRO A 190 16.91 -3.37 -1.80
CA PRO A 190 18.10 -3.50 -0.97
C PRO A 190 18.70 -2.14 -0.60
N SER A 191 19.29 -2.06 0.59
CA SER A 191 20.01 -0.90 1.14
C SER A 191 21.27 -0.56 0.35
#